data_AF-A0A250XTF0-F1
#
_entry.id   AF-A0A250XTF0-F1
#
_cell.length_a   1.000
_cell.length_b   1.000
_cell.length_c   1.000
_cell.angle_alpha   90.00
_cell.angle_beta   90.00
_cell.angle_gamma   90.00
#
_symmetry.space_group_name_H-M   'P 1'
#
loop_
_entity.id
_entity.type
_entity.pdbx_description
1 polymer ?
#
loop_
_entity_poly.entity_id
_entity_poly.type
_entity_poly.pdbx_seq_one_letter_code
_entity_poly.pdbx_strand_id
1 'polypeptide(L)'
;MLRSTRFLLLSWVWTSLSLMCKICQVEDSLPTLEELFQAVPPSCGFDIEIKMTSGPEVEKTPPEEVERVVSAIWRDVSQFLTACQEGSGCVQRQVLLSKEHVVPTAKALGIGIMTYGLENDDDAAIVKQKALELDGVIVDNVQALLAE
;
A
#
# COMPACT_ATOMS: atom_id res chain seq x y z
N MET A 1 16.94 -0.06 20.98
CA MET A 1 15.50 -0.30 21.15
C MET A 1 14.82 0.20 19.88
N LEU A 2 14.77 -0.63 18.83
CA LEU A 2 14.16 -0.27 17.54
C LEU A 2 12.67 -0.58 17.63
N ARG A 3 11.83 0.47 17.64
CA ARG A 3 10.37 0.31 17.56
C ARG A 3 10.05 -0.04 16.11
N SER A 4 9.61 -1.27 15.88
CA SER A 4 9.06 -1.71 14.60
C SER A 4 7.67 -1.08 14.48
N THR A 5 7.55 -0.07 13.62
CA THR A 5 6.26 0.54 13.28
C THR A 5 5.66 -0.27 12.14
N ARG A 6 4.58 -1.01 12.41
CA ARG A 6 3.80 -1.71 11.40
C ARG A 6 2.66 -0.78 10.98
N PHE A 7 2.59 -0.46 9.69
CA PHE A 7 1.58 0.41 9.12
C PHE A 7 0.51 -0.42 8.42
N LEU A 8 -0.75 0.01 8.51
CA LEU A 8 -1.86 -0.50 7.72
C LEU A 8 -2.49 0.71 7.05
N LEU A 9 -2.57 0.71 5.72
CA LEU A 9 -3.16 1.81 4.96
C LEU A 9 -4.42 1.40 4.22
N LEU A 10 -5.40 2.30 4.21
CA LEU A 10 -6.59 2.24 3.37
C LEU A 10 -6.58 3.51 2.52
N SER A 11 -6.20 3.42 1.25
CA SER A 11 -6.23 4.56 0.32
C SER A 11 -6.91 4.19 -1.00
N TRP A 12 -7.76 5.11 -1.46
CA TRP A 12 -8.50 5.07 -2.72
C TRP A 12 -7.82 6.01 -3.73
N VAL A 13 -7.67 5.61 -5.00
CA VAL A 13 -8.01 6.35 -6.26
C VAL A 13 -7.75 5.46 -7.50
N TRP A 14 -8.86 5.12 -8.17
CA TRP A 14 -9.14 4.85 -9.61
C TRP A 14 -8.04 4.45 -10.63
N THR A 15 -8.21 3.30 -11.27
CA THR A 15 -8.71 3.09 -12.65
C THR A 15 -8.60 1.59 -12.97
N SER A 16 -9.56 1.04 -13.72
CA SER A 16 -9.72 -0.39 -14.04
C SER A 16 -8.43 -1.21 -14.09
N LEU A 17 -8.11 -1.91 -12.99
CA LEU A 17 -7.28 -3.10 -13.04
C LEU A 17 -8.22 -4.29 -12.97
N SER A 18 -8.59 -4.79 -14.15
CA SER A 18 -8.77 -6.22 -14.29
C SER A 18 -7.52 -6.85 -13.70
N LEU A 19 -7.67 -7.69 -12.67
CA LEU A 19 -6.59 -8.51 -12.11
C LEU A 19 -6.23 -9.61 -13.14
N MET A 20 -6.01 -9.22 -14.39
CA MET A 20 -5.27 -10.03 -15.33
C MET A 20 -3.81 -9.91 -14.89
N CYS A 21 -3.34 -10.91 -14.14
CA CYS A 21 -1.93 -11.25 -14.14
C CYS A 21 -1.51 -11.41 -15.60
N LYS A 22 -0.97 -10.35 -16.22
CA LYS A 22 -0.61 -10.36 -17.65
C LYS A 22 0.64 -11.20 -17.95
N ILE A 23 1.17 -11.96 -16.97
CA ILE A 23 2.35 -12.83 -17.13
C ILE A 23 2.22 -14.13 -16.30
N CYS A 24 1.01 -14.64 -16.08
CA CYS A 24 0.85 -15.98 -15.51
C CYS A 24 0.50 -16.94 -16.67
N GLN A 25 1.47 -17.76 -17.13
CA GLN A 25 1.21 -18.83 -18.10
C GLN A 25 0.46 -20.03 -17.47
N VAL A 26 0.36 -20.05 -16.13
CA VAL A 26 -0.35 -21.03 -15.33
C VAL A 26 -1.32 -20.28 -14.43
N GLU A 27 -2.57 -20.71 -14.43
CA GLU A 27 -3.59 -20.22 -13.50
C GLU A 27 -3.33 -20.89 -12.14
N ASP A 28 -2.45 -20.29 -11.33
CA ASP A 28 -2.23 -20.71 -9.96
C ASP A 28 -3.40 -20.28 -9.07
N SER A 29 -3.63 -21.02 -7.98
CA SER A 29 -4.64 -20.65 -6.98
C SER A 29 -4.27 -19.34 -6.29
N LEU A 30 -5.23 -18.43 -6.16
CA LEU A 30 -5.07 -17.21 -5.37
C LEU A 30 -4.89 -17.57 -3.88
N PRO A 31 -3.84 -17.07 -3.19
CA PRO A 31 -3.63 -17.35 -1.78
C PRO A 31 -4.68 -16.63 -0.91
N THR A 32 -5.00 -17.22 0.24
CA THR A 32 -5.77 -16.57 1.30
C THR A 32 -4.91 -15.54 2.05
N LEU A 33 -5.55 -14.58 2.72
CA LEU A 33 -4.83 -13.63 3.60
C LEU A 33 -4.10 -14.33 4.74
N GLU A 34 -4.66 -15.42 5.27
CA GLU A 34 -4.02 -16.21 6.32
C GLU A 34 -2.71 -16.84 5.83
N GLU A 35 -2.72 -17.46 4.65
CA GLU A 35 -1.52 -18.04 4.04
C GLU A 35 -0.45 -16.98 3.79
N LEU A 36 -0.84 -15.78 3.33
CA LEU A 36 0.09 -14.67 3.17
C LEU A 36 0.69 -14.22 4.51
N PHE A 37 -0.12 -14.06 5.55
CA PHE A 37 0.33 -13.68 6.89
C PHE A 37 1.27 -14.70 7.52
N GLN A 38 1.09 -15.99 7.23
CA GLN A 38 2.00 -17.04 7.69
C GLN A 38 3.30 -17.11 6.88
N ALA A 39 3.27 -16.77 5.59
CA ALA A 39 4.42 -16.86 4.70
C ALA A 39 5.41 -15.69 4.82
N VAL A 40 4.93 -14.49 5.19
CA VAL A 40 5.77 -13.29 5.27
C VAL A 40 6.57 -13.25 6.57
N PRO A 41 7.89 -12.94 6.52
CA PRO A 41 8.71 -12.86 7.72
C PRO A 41 8.17 -11.84 8.75
N PRO A 42 8.29 -12.08 10.07
CA PRO A 42 7.82 -11.14 11.10
C PRO A 42 8.46 -9.74 11.04
N SER A 43 9.57 -9.59 10.35
CA SER A 43 10.26 -8.32 10.10
C SER A 43 9.68 -7.52 8.93
N CYS A 44 8.77 -8.10 8.15
CA CYS A 44 8.12 -7.46 7.01
C CYS A 44 6.67 -7.11 7.35
N GLY A 45 6.24 -5.93 6.92
CA GLY A 45 4.86 -5.46 7.09
C GLY A 45 4.01 -5.78 5.85
N PHE A 46 2.71 -5.54 5.96
CA PHE A 46 1.76 -5.65 4.85
C PHE A 46 1.16 -4.28 4.54
N ASP A 47 1.07 -3.96 3.26
CA ASP A 47 0.16 -2.94 2.76
C ASP A 47 -1.01 -3.66 2.08
N ILE A 48 -2.23 -3.48 2.57
CA ILE A 48 -3.42 -4.21 2.12
C ILE A 48 -4.38 -3.23 1.46
N GLU A 49 -4.35 -3.19 0.13
CA GLU A 49 -5.34 -2.44 -0.64
C GLU A 49 -6.61 -3.27 -0.81
N ILE A 50 -7.74 -2.78 -0.28
CA ILE A 50 -9.05 -3.39 -0.49
C ILE A 50 -9.69 -2.81 -1.75
N LYS A 51 -9.77 -3.62 -2.81
CA LYS A 51 -10.43 -3.24 -4.06
C LYS A 51 -11.88 -3.74 -4.08
N MET A 52 -12.81 -2.82 -4.30
CA MET A 52 -14.25 -3.11 -4.45
C MET A 52 -14.69 -2.76 -5.86
N THR A 53 -15.69 -3.45 -6.41
CA THR A 53 -16.27 -3.05 -7.70
C THR A 53 -16.97 -1.71 -7.54
N SER A 54 -16.42 -0.71 -8.21
CA SER A 54 -16.98 0.62 -8.30
C SER A 54 -16.87 1.09 -9.74
N GLY A 55 -17.98 1.18 -10.46
CA GLY A 55 -17.99 1.66 -11.83
C GLY A 55 -19.39 1.61 -12.45
N PRO A 56 -19.65 2.39 -13.50
CA PRO A 56 -20.93 2.35 -14.21
C PRO A 56 -21.09 1.09 -15.07
N GLU A 57 -20.00 0.39 -15.39
CA GLU A 57 -19.97 -0.77 -16.30
C GLU A 57 -20.04 -2.13 -15.57
N VAL A 58 -19.98 -2.13 -14.25
CA VAL A 58 -19.99 -3.34 -13.41
C VAL A 58 -20.94 -3.15 -12.25
N GLU A 59 -21.53 -4.24 -11.74
CA GLU A 59 -22.35 -4.18 -10.54
C GLU A 59 -21.50 -3.69 -9.37
N LYS A 60 -21.92 -2.56 -8.79
CA LYS A 60 -21.24 -1.94 -7.66
C LYS A 60 -21.35 -2.85 -6.45
N THR A 61 -20.25 -3.06 -5.74
CA THR A 61 -20.28 -3.76 -4.46
C THR A 61 -21.23 -3.02 -3.51
N PRO A 62 -22.25 -3.70 -2.95
CA PRO A 62 -23.21 -3.03 -2.11
C PRO A 62 -22.56 -2.65 -0.76
N PRO A 63 -23.00 -1.57 -0.09
CA PRO A 63 -22.33 -1.05 1.11
C PRO A 63 -22.20 -2.08 2.24
N GLU A 64 -23.19 -2.93 2.43
CA GLU A 64 -23.16 -4.00 3.44
C GLU A 64 -22.08 -5.05 3.16
N GLU A 65 -21.75 -5.29 1.89
CA GLU A 65 -20.68 -6.20 1.50
C GLU A 65 -19.30 -5.55 1.71
N VAL A 66 -19.19 -4.26 1.39
CA VAL A 66 -17.98 -3.47 1.73
C VAL A 66 -17.73 -3.53 3.24
N GLU A 67 -18.75 -3.25 4.04
CA GLU A 67 -18.68 -3.29 5.49
C GLU A 67 -18.30 -4.69 6.00
N ARG A 68 -18.95 -5.73 5.49
CA ARG A 68 -18.66 -7.12 5.86
C ARG A 68 -17.20 -7.50 5.64
N VAL A 69 -16.62 -7.12 4.51
CA VAL A 69 -15.21 -7.43 4.16
C VAL A 69 -14.25 -6.59 4.99
N VAL A 70 -14.44 -5.27 5.04
CA VAL A 70 -13.56 -4.34 5.78
C VAL A 70 -13.56 -4.66 7.26
N SER A 71 -14.72 -4.89 7.87
CA SER A 71 -14.83 -5.21 9.29
C SER A 71 -14.25 -6.58 9.66
N ALA A 72 -14.30 -7.56 8.76
CA ALA A 72 -13.62 -8.84 8.99
C ALA A 72 -12.10 -8.67 9.02
N ILE A 73 -11.53 -7.96 8.04
CA ILE A 73 -10.10 -7.67 7.97
C ILE A 73 -9.68 -6.84 9.20
N TRP A 74 -10.44 -5.80 9.53
CA TRP A 74 -10.15 -4.95 10.68
C TRP A 74 -10.18 -5.72 12.00
N ARG A 75 -11.17 -6.60 12.21
CA ARG A 75 -11.25 -7.45 13.42
C ARG A 75 -9.99 -8.28 13.59
N ASP A 76 -9.46 -8.84 12.51
CA ASP A 76 -8.32 -9.74 12.59
C ASP A 76 -7.01 -8.95 12.72
N VAL A 77 -6.87 -7.85 11.97
CA VAL A 77 -5.66 -6.99 12.01
C VAL A 77 -5.54 -6.21 13.31
N SER A 78 -6.63 -5.65 13.84
CA SER A 78 -6.63 -4.83 15.06
C SER A 78 -6.09 -5.55 16.29
N GLN A 79 -6.18 -6.89 16.32
CA GLN A 79 -5.62 -7.71 17.40
C GLN A 79 -4.09 -7.68 17.45
N PHE A 80 -3.43 -7.37 16.33
CA PHE A 80 -1.98 -7.34 16.20
C PHE A 80 -1.39 -5.91 16.22
N LEU A 81 -2.24 -4.89 16.30
CA LEU A 81 -1.83 -3.49 16.31
C LEU A 81 -1.71 -2.98 17.74
N THR A 82 -0.49 -2.92 18.27
CA THR A 82 -0.26 -2.41 19.65
C THR A 82 -0.35 -0.88 19.76
N ALA A 83 -0.36 -0.16 18.64
CA ALA A 83 -0.66 1.27 18.54
C ALA A 83 -0.69 1.65 17.05
N CYS A 84 -1.83 1.59 16.38
CA CYS A 84 -1.94 2.19 15.06
C CYS A 84 -2.02 3.71 15.21
N GLN A 85 -1.10 4.44 14.58
CA GLN A 85 -1.31 5.85 14.30
C GLN A 85 -2.29 5.93 13.12
N GLU A 86 -3.47 6.48 13.35
CA GLU A 86 -4.33 6.94 12.27
C GLU A 86 -3.61 8.06 11.51
N GLY A 87 -3.54 7.94 10.18
CA GLY A 87 -3.07 9.03 9.31
C GLY A 87 -1.79 8.72 8.57
N SER A 88 -1.79 7.75 7.66
CA SER A 88 -0.80 7.75 6.58
C SER A 88 -1.53 7.78 5.23
N GLY A 89 -0.89 8.35 4.21
CA GLY A 89 -1.47 8.54 2.88
C GLY A 89 -0.55 8.01 1.79
N CYS A 90 -1.13 7.24 0.86
CA CYS A 90 -0.49 6.86 -0.40
C CYS A 90 -0.85 7.88 -1.49
N VAL A 91 0.16 8.39 -2.19
CA VAL A 91 -0.01 9.40 -3.24
C VAL A 91 0.82 9.05 -4.48
N GLN A 92 0.32 9.35 -5.68
CA GLN A 92 1.13 9.17 -6.89
C GLN A 92 2.44 9.95 -6.78
N ARG A 93 3.56 9.30 -7.11
CA ARG A 93 4.91 9.89 -7.09
C ARG A 93 4.93 11.25 -7.78
N GLN A 94 4.42 11.33 -9.01
CA GLN A 94 4.46 12.56 -9.80
C GLN A 94 3.69 13.71 -9.14
N VAL A 95 2.56 13.41 -8.51
CA VAL A 95 1.76 14.42 -7.79
C VAL A 95 2.54 14.93 -6.58
N LEU A 96 3.14 14.04 -5.78
CA LEU A 96 3.91 14.43 -4.61
C LEU A 96 5.14 15.25 -4.99
N LEU A 97 5.91 14.80 -5.99
CA LEU A 97 7.12 15.50 -6.42
C LEU A 97 6.83 16.89 -7.03
N SER A 98 5.64 17.08 -7.62
CA SER A 98 5.20 18.42 -8.06
C SER A 98 4.83 19.36 -6.91
N LYS A 99 4.69 18.82 -5.69
CA LYS A 99 4.26 19.53 -4.48
C LYS A 99 5.12 19.16 -3.27
N GLU A 100 6.42 18.93 -3.46
CA GLU A 100 7.32 18.43 -2.40
C GLU A 100 7.32 19.28 -1.12
N HIS A 101 6.99 20.58 -1.22
CA HIS A 101 6.81 21.49 -0.08
C HIS A 101 5.73 21.06 0.92
N VAL A 102 4.83 20.13 0.57
CA VAL A 102 3.81 19.61 1.49
C VAL A 102 4.36 18.58 2.47
N VAL A 103 5.50 17.96 2.16
CA VAL A 103 6.10 16.87 2.95
C VAL A 103 6.39 17.30 4.40
N PRO A 104 7.06 18.44 4.67
CA PRO A 104 7.32 18.87 6.04
C PRO A 104 6.04 19.10 6.86
N THR A 105 4.98 19.64 6.23
CA THR A 105 3.69 19.88 6.88
C THR A 105 3.00 18.58 7.26
N ALA A 106 2.94 17.62 6.33
CA ALA A 106 2.37 16.31 6.61
C ALA A 106 3.13 15.60 7.74
N LYS A 107 4.46 15.63 7.71
CA LYS A 107 5.29 15.07 8.80
C LYS A 107 5.07 15.78 10.14
N ALA A 108 4.92 17.10 10.16
CA ALA A 108 4.62 17.86 11.37
C ALA A 108 3.25 17.50 11.98
N LEU A 109 2.31 17.03 11.16
CA LEU A 109 1.01 16.51 11.58
C LEU A 109 1.05 15.03 12.00
N GLY A 110 2.23 14.39 11.96
CA GLY A 110 2.39 12.97 12.23
C GLY A 110 1.86 12.07 11.12
N ILE A 111 1.69 12.61 9.91
CA ILE A 111 1.18 11.86 8.77
C ILE A 111 2.32 11.14 8.06
N GLY A 112 2.25 9.81 7.99
CA GLY A 112 3.18 9.01 7.20
C GLY A 112 2.89 9.14 5.71
N ILE A 113 3.91 9.31 4.88
CA ILE A 113 3.77 9.51 3.43
C ILE A 113 4.38 8.35 2.68
N MET A 114 3.57 7.71 1.84
CA MET A 114 4.00 6.67 0.91
C MET A 114 3.70 7.08 -0.53
N THR A 115 4.52 6.65 -1.48
CA THR A 115 4.30 6.90 -2.92
C THR A 115 4.08 5.62 -3.71
N TYR A 116 3.35 5.75 -4.83
CA TYR A 116 3.21 4.70 -5.84
C TYR A 116 3.32 5.27 -7.26
N GLY A 117 3.56 4.42 -8.25
CA GLY A 117 3.60 4.76 -9.67
C GLY A 117 4.68 3.99 -10.42
N LEU A 118 4.52 3.82 -11.73
CA LEU A 118 5.48 3.09 -12.58
C LEU A 118 6.88 3.68 -12.53
N GLU A 119 7.00 4.97 -12.25
CA GLU A 119 8.29 5.63 -12.18
C GLU A 119 8.99 5.41 -10.82
N ASN A 120 8.40 4.67 -9.87
CA ASN A 120 9.07 4.38 -8.59
C ASN A 120 10.18 3.33 -8.72
N ASP A 121 10.27 2.60 -9.83
CA ASP A 121 11.36 1.63 -10.07
C ASP A 121 12.69 2.29 -10.53
N ASP A 122 12.74 3.62 -10.65
CA ASP A 122 13.93 4.39 -11.03
C ASP A 122 14.79 4.74 -9.80
N ASP A 123 16.08 4.35 -9.79
CA ASP A 123 16.99 4.61 -8.67
C ASP A 123 17.06 6.10 -8.30
N ALA A 124 17.06 6.99 -9.30
CA ALA A 124 17.09 8.43 -9.05
C ALA A 124 15.81 8.90 -8.32
N ALA A 125 14.67 8.26 -8.58
CA ALA A 125 13.43 8.47 -7.85
C ALA A 125 13.57 8.06 -6.39
N ILE A 126 14.11 6.87 -6.13
CA ILE A 126 14.28 6.34 -4.78
C ILE A 126 15.20 7.23 -3.96
N VAL A 127 16.33 7.66 -4.53
CA VAL A 127 17.27 8.57 -3.87
C VAL A 127 16.60 9.90 -3.50
N LYS A 128 15.82 10.49 -4.42
CA LYS A 128 15.10 11.73 -4.13
C LYS A 128 14.05 11.54 -3.03
N GLN A 129 13.29 10.46 -3.08
CA GLN A 129 12.24 10.16 -2.09
C GLN A 129 12.82 9.88 -0.71
N LYS A 130 13.97 9.20 -0.64
CA LYS A 130 14.75 9.03 0.58
C LYS A 130 15.25 10.35 1.15
N ALA A 131 15.71 11.27 0.30
CA ALA A 131 16.15 12.60 0.71
C ALA A 131 15.01 13.48 1.25
N LEU A 132 13.77 13.25 0.78
CA LEU A 132 12.56 13.87 1.33
C LEU A 132 12.06 13.18 2.61
N GLU A 133 12.74 12.13 3.05
CA GLU A 133 12.40 11.33 4.23
C GLU A 133 10.95 10.83 4.22
N LEU A 134 10.52 10.30 3.07
CA LEU A 134 9.23 9.60 2.94
C LEU A 134 9.26 8.28 3.73
N ASP A 135 8.09 7.85 4.21
CA ASP A 135 7.94 6.67 5.06
C ASP A 135 7.88 5.36 4.27
N GLY A 136 7.54 5.44 2.98
CA GLY A 136 7.57 4.27 2.09
C GLY A 136 7.50 4.62 0.61
N VAL A 137 7.98 3.68 -0.22
CA VAL A 137 7.88 3.74 -1.67
C VAL A 137 7.40 2.38 -2.16
N ILE A 138 6.28 2.37 -2.86
CA ILE A 138 5.72 1.17 -3.50
C ILE A 138 6.37 1.05 -4.89
N VAL A 139 7.03 -0.08 -5.13
CA VAL A 139 7.82 -0.40 -6.33
C VAL A 139 7.34 -1.73 -6.90
N ASP A 140 7.40 -1.88 -8.22
CA ASP A 140 7.05 -3.15 -8.88
C ASP A 140 8.26 -4.09 -8.93
N ASN A 141 9.49 -3.55 -8.98
CA ASN A 141 10.72 -4.34 -9.07
C ASN A 141 11.67 -4.13 -7.89
N VAL A 142 11.35 -4.75 -6.76
CA VAL A 142 12.21 -4.75 -5.56
C VAL A 142 13.60 -5.35 -5.83
N GLN A 143 13.70 -6.37 -6.71
CA GLN A 143 14.96 -7.07 -6.95
C GLN A 143 16.01 -6.17 -7.61
N ALA A 144 15.59 -5.33 -8.56
CA ALA A 144 16.49 -4.37 -9.20
C ALA A 144 17.13 -3.41 -8.18
N LEU A 145 16.35 -2.99 -7.18
CA LEU A 145 16.80 -2.06 -6.13
C LEU A 145 17.70 -2.71 -5.07
N LEU A 146 17.69 -4.04 -4.96
CA LEU A 146 18.50 -4.79 -3.99
C LEU A 146 19.80 -5.36 -4.60
N ALA A 147 20.04 -5.14 -5.90
CA ALA A 147 21.18 -5.71 -6.62
C ALA A 147 22.49 -4.89 -6.51
N GLU A 148 22.50 -3.79 -5.74
CA GLU A 148 23.68 -2.99 -5.38
C GLU A 148 24.30 -3.41 -4.03
#